data_AF-X0W0N1-F1
#
_entry.id   AF-X0W0N1-F1
#
_cell.length_a   1.000
_cell.length_b   1.000
_cell.length_c   1.000
_cell.angle_alpha   90.00
_cell.angle_beta   90.00
_cell.angle_gamma   90.00
#
_symmetry.space_group_name_H-M   'P 1'
#
loop_
_entity.id
_entity.type
_entity.pdbx_description
1 polymer ?
#
loop_
_entity_poly.entity_id
_entity_poly.type
_entity_poly.pdbx_seq_one_letter_code
_entity_poly.pdbx_strand_id
1 'polypeptide(L)'
;AATLCTGEMMTAELIEPWLRPTAPPLEDFGPLREGRMLEDMERQLIERTLGKYNGHRAKSAKALGMGVRTLTMKLKQWREQDAAESRELACAGV
;
A
#
# COMPACT_ATOMS: atom_id res chain seq x y z
N ALA A 1 -10.37 21.58 -12.27
CA ALA A 1 -9.79 22.67 -13.05
C ALA A 1 -10.00 22.35 -14.52
N ALA A 2 -10.48 23.28 -15.35
CA ALA A 2 -10.77 23.04 -16.76
C ALA A 2 -10.22 24.17 -17.64
N THR A 3 -9.80 23.83 -18.86
CA THR A 3 -9.25 24.77 -19.86
C THR A 3 -10.09 24.65 -21.13
N LEU A 4 -10.64 25.76 -21.63
CA LEU A 4 -11.44 25.79 -22.85
C LEU A 4 -10.51 26.09 -24.04
N CYS A 5 -10.47 25.19 -25.02
CA CYS A 5 -9.72 25.39 -26.26
C CYS A 5 -10.71 25.64 -27.41
N THR A 6 -10.68 26.83 -28.00
CA THR A 6 -11.68 27.29 -28.98
C THR A 6 -11.27 27.08 -30.45
N GLY A 7 -10.19 26.36 -30.70
CA GLY A 7 -9.75 26.00 -32.06
C GLY A 7 -8.28 26.30 -32.31
N GLU A 8 -7.42 25.41 -31.85
CA GLU A 8 -6.07 25.12 -32.34
C GLU A 8 -5.54 23.92 -31.54
N MET A 9 -4.55 23.21 -32.07
CA MET A 9 -4.01 21.99 -31.47
C MET A 9 -3.50 22.26 -30.04
N MET A 10 -3.92 21.46 -29.07
CA MET A 10 -3.45 21.58 -27.68
C MET A 10 -2.02 21.02 -27.56
N THR A 11 -1.07 21.85 -27.16
CA THR A 11 0.31 21.45 -26.89
C THR A 11 0.49 21.02 -25.43
N ALA A 12 1.49 20.18 -25.15
CA ALA A 12 1.79 19.72 -23.80
C ALA A 12 2.11 20.88 -22.83
N GLU A 13 2.74 21.94 -23.33
CA GLU A 13 3.09 23.17 -22.61
C GLU A 13 1.86 23.87 -22.02
N LEU A 14 0.70 23.78 -22.69
CA LEU A 14 -0.55 24.39 -22.22
C LEU A 14 -1.12 23.64 -21.00
N ILE A 15 -0.85 22.34 -20.89
CA ILE A 15 -1.43 21.44 -19.89
C ILE A 15 -0.45 21.22 -18.72
N GLU A 16 0.87 21.33 -18.95
CA GLU A 16 1.92 21.08 -17.96
C GLU A 16 1.72 21.80 -16.61
N PRO A 17 1.33 23.09 -16.56
CA PRO A 17 1.10 23.76 -15.27
C PRO A 17 -0.01 23.13 -14.43
N TRP A 18 -0.93 22.39 -15.07
CA TRP A 18 -2.09 21.73 -14.49
C TRP A 18 -1.85 20.25 -14.20
N LEU A 19 -0.79 19.67 -14.76
CA LEU A 19 -0.35 18.30 -14.52
C LEU A 19 0.44 18.14 -13.22
N ARG A 20 0.74 19.24 -12.52
CA ARG A 20 1.35 19.15 -11.20
C ARG A 20 0.46 18.30 -10.29
N PRO A 21 0.98 17.18 -9.75
CA PRO A 21 0.23 16.39 -8.79
C PRO A 21 -0.06 17.27 -7.56
N THR A 22 -1.28 17.78 -7.47
CA THR A 22 -1.73 18.50 -6.27
C THR A 22 -2.07 17.53 -5.15
N ALA A 23 -2.39 16.28 -5.52
CA ALA A 23 -2.51 15.20 -4.58
C ALA A 23 -1.10 14.82 -4.08
N PRO A 24 -0.95 14.48 -2.78
CA PRO A 24 0.24 13.75 -2.35
C PRO A 24 0.42 12.55 -3.29
N PRO A 25 1.68 12.17 -3.60
CA PRO A 25 1.93 11.00 -4.43
C PRO A 25 1.07 9.85 -3.89
N LEU A 26 0.32 9.21 -4.79
CA LEU A 26 -0.47 8.04 -4.44
C LEU A 26 0.48 7.08 -3.72
N GLU A 27 0.15 6.75 -2.48
CA GLU A 27 0.98 5.87 -1.69
C GLU A 27 1.17 4.58 -2.49
N ASP A 28 2.41 4.25 -2.83
CA ASP A 28 2.71 3.03 -3.58
C ASP A 28 2.36 1.84 -2.67
N PHE A 29 1.27 1.15 -3.01
CA PHE A 29 0.81 -0.05 -2.32
C PHE A 29 1.41 -1.32 -2.95
N GLY A 30 2.56 -1.21 -3.62
CA GLY A 30 3.27 -2.35 -4.19
C GLY A 30 2.46 -3.13 -5.23
N PRO A 31 2.87 -4.36 -5.57
CA PRO A 31 2.15 -5.20 -6.51
C PRO A 31 0.88 -5.76 -5.86
N LEU A 32 -0.24 -5.09 -6.08
CA LEU A 32 -1.57 -5.55 -5.67
C LEU A 32 -1.96 -6.78 -6.49
N ARG A 33 -2.05 -7.96 -5.85
CA ARG A 33 -2.45 -9.19 -6.55
C ARG A 33 -3.97 -9.28 -6.63
N GLU A 34 -4.51 -9.58 -7.81
CA GLU A 34 -5.95 -9.80 -7.99
C GLU A 34 -6.45 -10.88 -7.01
N GLY A 35 -7.55 -10.61 -6.30
CA GLY A 35 -8.07 -11.49 -5.24
C GLY A 35 -7.38 -11.38 -3.87
N ARG A 36 -6.24 -10.68 -3.75
CA ARG A 36 -5.53 -10.42 -2.48
C ARG A 36 -5.28 -8.93 -2.20
N MET A 37 -5.69 -8.05 -3.11
CA MET A 37 -5.43 -6.60 -3.05
C MET A 37 -5.71 -5.97 -1.67
N LEU A 38 -6.83 -6.31 -1.02
CA LEU A 38 -7.18 -5.76 0.29
C LEU A 38 -6.22 -6.22 1.39
N GLU A 39 -5.78 -7.48 1.33
CA GLU A 39 -4.80 -8.02 2.28
C GLU A 39 -3.41 -7.40 2.04
N ASP A 40 -3.02 -7.21 0.77
CA ASP A 40 -1.76 -6.57 0.38
C ASP A 40 -1.70 -5.11 0.86
N MET A 41 -2.79 -4.36 0.68
CA MET A 41 -2.93 -2.99 1.19
C MET A 41 -2.86 -2.96 2.72
N GLU A 42 -3.56 -3.87 3.39
CA GLU A 42 -3.60 -3.95 4.85
C GLU A 42 -2.21 -4.29 5.44
N ARG A 43 -1.48 -5.23 4.84
CA ARG A 43 -0.12 -5.60 5.24
C ARG A 43 0.80 -4.40 5.23
N GLN A 44 0.80 -3.64 4.14
CA GLN A 44 1.65 -2.48 3.99
C GLN A 44 1.28 -1.34 4.94
N LEU A 45 -0.02 -1.10 5.16
CA LEU A 45 -0.48 -0.10 6.11
C LEU A 45 -0.04 -0.44 7.54
N ILE A 46 -0.11 -1.72 7.92
CA ILE A 46 0.38 -2.21 9.21
C ILE A 46 1.89 -2.05 9.34
N GLU A 47 2.66 -2.45 8.33
CA GLU A 47 4.13 -2.35 8.34
C GLU A 47 4.62 -0.90 8.47
N ARG A 48 4.03 0.02 7.69
CA ARG A 48 4.34 1.46 7.78
C ARG A 48 3.99 2.03 9.15
N THR A 49 2.82 1.68 9.68
CA THR A 49 2.39 2.17 10.98
C THR A 49 3.30 1.64 12.10
N LEU A 50 3.69 0.37 12.03
CA LEU A 50 4.67 -0.19 12.95
C LEU A 50 6.02 0.53 12.86
N GLY A 51 6.49 0.86 11.65
CA GLY A 51 7.69 1.68 11.45
C GLY A 51 7.59 3.05 12.11
N LYS A 52 6.46 3.75 11.91
CA LYS A 52 6.18 5.07 12.50
C LYS A 52 6.16 5.06 14.03
N TYR A 53 5.76 3.95 14.65
CA TYR A 53 5.72 3.79 16.11
C TYR A 53 6.85 2.88 16.65
N ASN A 54 7.96 2.73 15.93
CA ASN A 54 9.13 1.93 16.37
C ASN A 54 8.77 0.51 16.87
N GLY A 55 7.79 -0.13 16.23
CA GLY A 55 7.34 -1.49 16.59
C GLY A 55 6.39 -1.57 17.79
N HIS A 56 5.94 -0.45 18.37
CA HIS A 56 4.96 -0.46 19.45
C HIS A 56 3.58 -0.92 18.96
N ARG A 57 3.27 -2.19 19.20
CA ARG A 57 2.03 -2.85 18.74
C ARG A 57 0.75 -2.17 19.28
N ALA A 58 0.74 -1.78 20.56
CA ALA A 58 -0.44 -1.14 21.16
C ALA A 58 -0.74 0.24 20.56
N LYS A 59 0.31 1.06 20.33
CA LYS A 59 0.16 2.39 19.70
C LYS A 59 -0.24 2.26 18.23
N SER A 60 0.35 1.31 17.52
CA SER A 60 0.06 1.05 16.11
C SER A 60 -1.38 0.56 15.90
N ALA A 61 -1.84 -0.40 16.72
CA ALA A 61 -3.22 -0.88 16.67
C ALA A 61 -4.22 0.26 16.95
N LYS A 62 -3.94 1.12 17.93
CA LYS A 62 -4.75 2.31 18.23
C LYS A 62 -4.80 3.28 17.06
N ALA A 63 -3.67 3.54 16.39
CA ALA A 63 -3.60 4.42 15.24
C ALA A 63 -4.35 3.87 14.02
N LEU A 64 -4.37 2.55 13.85
CA LEU A 64 -5.09 1.86 12.79
C LEU A 64 -6.57 1.64 13.08
N GLY A 65 -7.05 1.95 14.30
CA GLY A 65 -8.44 1.72 14.70
C GLY A 65 -8.81 0.24 14.89
N MET A 66 -7.83 -0.63 15.15
CA MET A 66 -8.04 -2.07 15.38
C MET A 66 -7.60 -2.52 16.77
N GLY A 67 -8.07 -3.69 17.20
CA GLY A 67 -7.63 -4.31 18.46
C GLY A 67 -6.20 -4.85 18.38
N VAL A 68 -5.45 -4.77 19.48
CA VAL A 68 -4.07 -5.33 19.58
C VAL A 68 -4.05 -6.83 19.30
N ARG A 69 -5.10 -7.55 19.69
CA ARG A 69 -5.29 -8.98 19.40
C ARG A 69 -5.37 -9.23 17.89
N THR A 70 -6.18 -8.44 17.18
CA THR A 70 -6.34 -8.54 15.72
C THR A 70 -5.02 -8.28 15.00
N LEU A 71 -4.30 -7.22 15.39
CA LEU A 71 -2.97 -6.93 14.87
C LEU A 71 -2.01 -8.10 15.09
N THR A 72 -2.01 -8.67 16.30
CA THR A 72 -1.14 -9.81 16.63
C THR A 72 -1.49 -11.07 15.83
N MET A 73 -2.78 -11.35 15.64
CA MET A 73 -3.26 -12.46 14.83
C MET A 73 -2.84 -12.31 13.37
N LYS A 74 -3.01 -11.13 12.76
CA LYS A 74 -2.58 -10.84 11.39
C LYS A 74 -1.07 -11.02 11.22
N LEU A 75 -0.27 -10.44 12.12
CA LEU A 75 1.18 -10.64 12.09
C LEU A 75 1.58 -12.11 12.24
N LYS A 76 0.85 -12.92 13.02
CA LYS A 76 1.11 -14.36 13.15
C LYS A 76 0.77 -15.10 11.85
N GLN A 77 -0.40 -14.81 11.28
CA GLN A 77 -0.86 -15.41 10.03
C GLN A 77 0.13 -15.14 8.90
N TRP A 78 0.62 -13.92 8.76
CA TRP A 78 1.60 -13.59 7.71
C TRP A 78 2.93 -14.29 7.91
N ARG A 79 3.43 -14.44 9.15
CA ARG A 79 4.65 -15.23 9.41
C ARG A 79 4.48 -16.69 9.00
N GLU A 80 3.30 -17.26 9.22
CA GLU A 80 3.00 -18.65 8.83
C GLU A 80 2.84 -18.79 7.31
N GLN A 81 2.20 -17.82 6.66
CA GLN A 81 2.07 -17.76 5.20
C GLN A 81 3.43 -17.57 4.53
N ASP A 82 4.24 -16.61 4.96
CA ASP A 82 5.59 -16.37 4.43
C ASP A 82 6.47 -17.64 4.59
N ALA A 83 6.34 -18.35 5.72
CA ALA A 83 7.02 -19.62 5.95
C ALA A 83 6.52 -20.75 5.03
N ALA A 84 5.21 -20.80 4.76
CA ALA A 84 4.62 -21.75 3.83
C ALA A 84 5.01 -21.46 2.38
N GLU A 85 4.95 -20.20 1.94
CA GLU A 85 5.40 -19.73 0.62
C GLU A 85 6.90 -20.02 0.43
N SER A 86 7.74 -19.74 1.44
CA SER A 86 9.18 -20.05 1.39
C SER A 86 9.43 -21.56 1.29
N ARG A 87 8.60 -22.38 1.95
CA ARG A 87 8.69 -23.85 1.86
C ARG A 87 8.21 -24.38 0.51
N GLU A 88 7.16 -23.79 -0.04
CA GLU A 88 6.63 -24.12 -1.36
C GLU A 88 7.65 -23.75 -2.45
N LEU A 89 8.25 -22.56 -2.38
CA LEU A 89 9.34 -22.15 -3.25
C LEU A 89 10.54 -23.11 -3.16
N ALA A 90 10.90 -23.55 -1.94
CA ALA A 90 11.97 -24.53 -1.74
C ALA A 90 11.64 -25.92 -2.30
N CYS A 91 10.37 -26.33 -2.32
CA CYS A 91 9.93 -27.59 -2.93
C CYS A 91 9.69 -27.48 -4.45
N ALA A 92 9.35 -26.29 -4.97
CA ALA A 92 9.02 -26.06 -6.37
C ALA A 92 10.24 -25.85 -7.26
N GLY A 93 11.43 -25.58 -6.69
CA GLY A 93 12.69 -25.69 -7.41
C GLY A 93 13.80 -24.79 -6.89
N VAL A 94 14.84 -25.42 -6.34
CA VAL A 94 16.23 -25.34 -6.83
C VAL A 94 16.84 -26.73 -6.76
#